data_AF-A0A7V8VY28-F1
#
_entry.id   AF-A0A7V8VY28-F1
#
_cell.length_a   1.000
_cell.length_b   1.000
_cell.length_c   1.000
_cell.angle_alpha   90.00
_cell.angle_beta   90.00
_cell.angle_gamma   90.00
#
_symmetry.space_group_name_H-M   'P 1'
#
loop_
_entity.id
_entity.type
_entity.pdbx_description
1 polymer ?
#
loop_
_entity_poly.entity_id
_entity_poly.type
_entity_poly.pdbx_seq_one_letter_code
_entity_poly.pdbx_strand_id
1 'polypeptide(L)'
;MVWKRFWKRPDPEPDAGGEPQPEREPAPAAGRELPAHLARQVERRPAGTDGDPNAARRQIAAMERQRLAMLYDIEQGELAVAGDNPWKDRIDLLSQAMETVTDDLKTLKQAPPGPFFPLPATPIVIDEVVTDPAASVRFTIGTETFAYVEERDWAERGHQMIRTELIRRAGEPAPLVPGGVPGDLREPLLRHLTDSLFVFASDLRDRTLDGEPLPDAATLADLGRPCPRCGGWTDWRGTCQVCASRAAEAAALKREERRLLDERASEAEEQHRLAERLPLARRRLRDLDARIATLSSSDT
;
A
#
# COMPACT_ATOMS: atom_id res chain seq x y z
N MET A 1 14.47 -6.91 17.39
CA MET A 1 13.86 -6.05 18.43
C MET A 1 13.06 -4.98 17.71
N VAL A 2 11.75 -4.95 17.93
CA VAL A 2 10.78 -4.17 17.16
C VAL A 2 10.31 -3.00 18.03
N TRP A 3 10.72 -1.78 17.69
CA TRP A 3 10.22 -0.54 18.30
C TRP A 3 9.78 0.41 17.18
N LYS A 4 8.60 0.18 16.61
CA LYS A 4 7.89 1.19 15.80
C LYS A 4 6.40 0.97 16.01
N ARG A 5 5.76 1.89 16.75
CA ARG A 5 4.34 2.31 16.65
C ARG A 5 3.99 3.13 17.89
N PHE A 6 4.15 4.44 17.82
CA PHE A 6 3.29 5.40 18.52
C PHE A 6 3.54 6.75 17.83
N TRP A 7 2.50 7.56 17.67
CA TRP A 7 2.44 8.86 16.97
C TRP A 7 2.06 8.82 15.48
N LYS A 8 0.80 8.44 15.22
CA LYS A 8 0.00 9.07 14.15
C LYS A 8 -0.80 10.22 14.79
N ARG A 9 -0.62 11.45 14.33
CA ARG A 9 -1.58 12.54 14.52
C ARG A 9 -2.61 12.46 13.39
N PRO A 10 -3.91 12.72 13.64
CA PRO A 10 -4.88 12.87 12.56
C PRO A 10 -4.69 14.25 11.87
N ASP A 11 -4.82 14.26 10.55
CA ASP A 11 -4.81 15.47 9.73
C ASP A 11 -6.07 16.32 9.98
N PRO A 12 -5.98 17.66 9.94
CA PRO A 12 -7.15 18.52 9.93
C PRO A 12 -7.77 18.60 8.53
N GLU A 13 -9.09 18.45 8.46
CA GLU A 13 -9.92 18.70 7.26
C GLU A 13 -9.87 20.18 6.81
N PRO A 14 -10.12 20.47 5.52
CA PRO A 14 -9.99 21.81 4.97
C PRO A 14 -11.23 22.69 5.22
N ASP A 15 -10.98 23.94 5.61
CA ASP A 15 -11.95 25.02 5.77
C ASP A 15 -12.67 25.37 4.44
N ALA A 16 -13.99 25.53 4.51
CA ALA A 16 -14.80 26.14 3.46
C ALA A 16 -15.68 27.25 4.04
N GLY A 17 -15.62 28.44 3.40
CA GLY A 17 -16.69 29.44 3.44
C GLY A 17 -16.44 30.62 4.38
N GLY A 18 -15.87 31.69 3.84
CA GLY A 18 -15.82 32.99 4.50
C GLY A 18 -17.10 33.81 4.35
N GLU A 19 -17.33 34.71 5.31
CA GLU A 19 -18.12 35.93 5.14
C GLU A 19 -17.33 37.13 5.71
N PRO A 20 -17.49 38.34 5.14
CA PRO A 20 -16.59 39.46 5.37
C PRO A 20 -16.99 40.27 6.61
N GLN A 21 -16.04 40.57 7.50
CA GLN A 21 -16.24 41.53 8.58
C GLN A 21 -15.88 42.96 8.15
N PRO A 22 -16.65 43.97 8.58
CA PRO A 22 -16.41 45.37 8.24
C PRO A 22 -15.22 45.95 9.02
N GLU A 23 -14.57 46.92 8.37
CA GLU A 23 -13.50 47.76 8.92
C GLU A 23 -13.91 48.40 10.26
N ARG A 24 -13.08 48.20 11.28
CA ARG A 24 -13.16 48.90 12.57
C ARG A 24 -11.89 49.71 12.76
N GLU A 25 -12.08 51.02 12.91
CA GLU A 25 -11.07 52.02 13.27
C GLU A 25 -10.31 51.66 14.56
N PRO A 26 -9.05 52.14 14.72
CA PRO A 26 -8.20 51.75 15.84
C PRO A 26 -8.59 52.49 17.13
N ALA A 27 -9.01 51.73 18.14
CA ALA A 27 -9.19 52.22 19.50
C ALA A 27 -7.83 52.36 20.23
N PRO A 28 -7.69 53.32 21.16
CA PRO A 28 -6.41 53.72 21.74
C PRO A 28 -5.82 52.68 22.69
N ALA A 29 -4.50 52.76 22.88
CA ALA A 29 -3.70 51.93 23.76
C ALA A 29 -4.22 51.97 25.22
N ALA A 30 -5.06 50.99 25.57
CA ALA A 30 -5.40 50.65 26.95
C ALA A 30 -4.63 49.38 27.33
N GLY A 31 -4.04 49.38 28.53
CA GLY A 31 -3.19 48.32 29.04
C GLY A 31 -3.80 46.94 28.83
N ARG A 32 -3.01 46.03 28.28
CA ARG A 32 -3.37 44.61 28.12
C ARG A 32 -3.57 43.99 29.50
N GLU A 33 -4.79 44.06 30.01
CA GLU A 33 -5.24 43.19 31.10
C GLU A 33 -5.27 41.75 30.58
N LEU A 34 -4.59 40.88 31.30
CA LEU A 34 -4.55 39.45 30.98
C LEU A 34 -5.98 38.87 31.05
N PRO A 35 -6.37 37.99 30.12
CA PRO A 35 -7.65 37.28 30.19
C PRO A 35 -7.86 36.63 31.56
N ALA A 36 -9.06 36.74 32.14
CA ALA A 36 -9.36 36.34 33.52
C ALA A 36 -8.97 34.88 33.88
N HIS A 37 -8.92 33.98 32.88
CA HIS A 37 -8.48 32.59 33.08
C HIS A 37 -6.95 32.45 33.19
N LEU A 38 -6.18 33.32 32.54
CA LEU A 38 -4.72 33.43 32.70
C LEU A 38 -4.36 34.21 33.97
N ALA A 39 -5.13 35.25 34.33
CA ALA A 39 -4.97 35.95 35.60
C ALA A 39 -5.14 35.02 36.81
N ARG A 40 -6.15 34.14 36.79
CA ARG A 40 -6.34 33.09 37.82
C ARG A 40 -5.23 32.03 37.87
N GLN A 41 -4.52 31.77 36.77
CA GLN A 41 -3.35 30.88 36.77
C GLN A 41 -2.10 31.57 37.34
N VAL A 42 -1.96 32.88 37.13
CA VAL A 42 -0.89 33.69 37.74
C VAL A 42 -1.12 33.86 39.24
N GLU A 43 -2.38 34.04 39.67
CA GLU A 43 -2.78 34.14 41.09
C GLU A 43 -2.74 32.79 41.83
N ARG A 44 -2.90 31.66 41.12
CA ARG A 44 -2.70 30.30 41.67
C ARG A 44 -1.23 29.85 41.70
N ARG A 45 -0.29 30.77 41.50
CA ARG A 45 1.10 30.52 41.88
C ARG A 45 1.14 30.61 43.40
N PRO A 46 1.35 29.51 44.16
CA PRO A 46 1.42 29.60 45.60
C PRO A 46 2.56 30.57 45.96
N ALA A 47 2.19 31.69 46.57
CA ALA A 47 3.13 32.55 47.26
C ALA A 47 3.67 31.75 48.45
N GLY A 48 4.96 31.45 48.44
CA GLY A 48 5.68 30.84 49.57
C GLY A 48 5.71 29.32 49.58
N THR A 49 6.63 28.73 48.81
CA THR A 49 7.40 27.56 49.25
C THR A 49 8.78 28.00 49.74
N ASP A 50 8.85 29.16 50.40
CA ASP A 50 10.08 29.63 51.04
C ASP A 50 10.21 28.91 52.38
N GLY A 51 10.63 27.64 52.35
CA GLY A 51 11.03 26.92 53.56
C GLY A 51 10.63 25.45 53.69
N ASP A 52 10.02 24.77 52.70
CA ASP A 52 9.87 23.31 52.74
C ASP A 52 11.08 22.64 52.05
N PRO A 53 12.02 22.03 52.80
CA PRO A 53 13.19 21.38 52.23
C PRO A 53 12.83 20.23 51.28
N ASN A 54 11.65 19.62 51.46
CA ASN A 54 11.18 18.56 50.57
C ASN A 54 10.65 19.09 49.24
N ALA A 55 10.21 20.35 49.16
CA ALA A 55 9.82 20.99 47.90
C ALA A 55 11.07 21.31 47.05
N ALA A 56 12.10 21.91 47.66
CA ALA A 56 13.38 22.18 46.99
C ALA A 56 14.04 20.90 46.45
N ARG A 57 14.11 19.84 47.27
CA ARG A 57 14.63 18.53 46.86
C ARG A 57 13.86 17.91 45.69
N ARG A 58 12.53 17.98 45.68
CA ARG A 58 11.70 17.48 44.56
C ARG A 58 11.93 18.27 43.29
N GLN A 59 12.12 19.58 43.40
CA GLN A 59 12.42 20.45 42.26
C GLN A 59 13.80 20.14 41.67
N ILE A 60 14.83 19.99 42.51
CA ILE A 60 16.18 19.55 42.09
C ILE A 60 16.11 18.21 41.36
N ALA A 61 15.47 17.19 41.95
CA ALA A 61 15.33 15.88 41.32
C ALA A 61 14.58 15.93 39.97
N ALA A 62 13.59 16.82 39.83
CA ALA A 62 12.90 17.01 38.55
C ALA A 62 13.81 17.67 37.50
N MET A 63 14.61 18.66 37.89
CA MET A 63 15.59 19.30 37.00
C MET A 63 16.71 18.33 36.61
N GLU A 64 17.15 17.45 37.51
CA GLU A 64 18.12 16.40 37.20
C GLU A 64 17.59 15.40 36.15
N ARG A 65 16.32 14.98 36.26
CA ARG A 65 15.69 14.16 35.21
C ARG A 65 15.63 14.89 33.87
N GLN A 66 15.29 16.18 33.89
CA GLN A 66 15.30 17.01 32.68
C GLN A 66 16.71 17.17 32.10
N ARG A 67 17.74 17.25 32.95
CA ARG A 67 19.15 17.31 32.55
C ARG A 67 19.57 16.04 31.83
N LEU A 68 19.23 14.87 32.36
CA LEU A 68 19.51 13.58 31.70
C LEU A 68 18.83 13.48 30.33
N ALA A 69 17.56 13.90 30.22
CA ALA A 69 16.87 13.94 28.94
C ALA A 69 17.55 14.90 27.93
N MET A 70 18.05 16.06 28.40
CA MET A 70 18.76 17.01 27.55
C MET A 70 20.13 16.49 27.09
N LEU A 71 20.84 15.74 27.94
CA LEU A 71 22.09 15.07 27.58
C LEU A 71 21.86 14.01 26.51
N TYR A 72 20.79 13.23 26.63
CA TYR A 72 20.38 12.29 25.59
C TYR A 72 20.07 12.98 24.26
N ASP A 73 19.30 14.08 24.28
CA ASP A 73 19.02 14.88 23.07
C ASP A 73 20.31 15.42 22.42
N ILE A 74 21.30 15.83 23.23
CA ILE A 74 22.61 16.28 22.74
C ILE A 74 23.37 15.12 22.10
N GLU A 75 23.45 13.97 22.75
CA GLU A 75 24.12 12.78 22.22
C GLU A 75 23.51 12.36 20.87
N GLN A 76 22.18 12.33 20.77
CA GLN A 76 21.48 12.03 19.51
C GLN A 76 21.76 13.09 18.43
N GLY A 77 21.77 14.37 18.79
CA GLY A 77 22.11 15.45 17.87
C GLY A 77 23.57 15.40 17.39
N GLU A 78 24.51 15.03 18.26
CA GLU A 78 25.92 14.85 17.91
C GLU A 78 26.12 13.67 16.97
N LEU A 79 25.47 12.54 17.25
CA LEU A 79 25.44 11.38 16.33
C LEU A 79 24.86 11.77 14.97
N ALA A 80 23.75 12.52 14.92
CA ALA A 80 23.12 12.93 13.66
C ALA A 80 24.01 13.83 12.79
N VAL A 81 24.86 14.66 13.39
CA VAL A 81 25.81 15.55 12.69
C VAL A 81 27.09 14.81 12.29
N ALA A 82 27.41 13.69 12.93
CA ALA A 82 28.63 12.94 12.65
C ALA A 82 28.74 12.53 11.16
N GLY A 83 29.98 12.47 10.68
CA GLY A 83 30.29 12.07 9.31
C GLY A 83 29.83 10.65 9.01
N ASP A 84 30.08 9.75 9.94
CA ASP A 84 29.67 8.35 9.95
C ASP A 84 28.60 8.18 11.04
N ASN A 85 27.37 7.84 10.65
CA ASN A 85 26.24 7.79 11.56
C ASN A 85 25.13 6.83 11.07
N PRO A 86 24.30 6.30 11.98
CA PRO A 86 23.35 5.25 11.63
C PRO A 86 22.22 5.69 10.68
N TRP A 87 21.90 6.97 10.60
CA TRP A 87 20.90 7.45 9.63
C TRP A 87 21.46 7.42 8.21
N LYS A 88 22.72 7.81 8.02
CA LYS A 88 23.42 7.70 6.74
C LYS A 88 23.52 6.25 6.29
N ASP A 89 23.93 5.34 7.17
CA ASP A 89 24.00 3.91 6.86
C ASP A 89 22.64 3.37 6.39
N ARG A 90 21.56 3.75 7.06
CA ARG A 90 20.20 3.36 6.65
C ARG A 90 19.79 3.98 5.34
N ILE A 91 20.07 5.28 5.12
CA ILE A 91 19.78 5.97 3.85
C ILE A 91 20.54 5.30 2.70
N ASP A 92 21.78 4.88 2.92
CA ASP A 92 22.59 4.19 1.91
C ASP A 92 22.02 2.79 1.62
N LEU A 93 21.64 2.02 2.65
CA LEU A 93 20.96 0.74 2.48
C LEU A 93 19.63 0.87 1.73
N LEU A 94 18.82 1.89 2.05
CA LEU A 94 17.57 2.18 1.35
C LEU A 94 17.82 2.57 -0.12
N SER A 95 18.90 3.32 -0.37
CA SER A 95 19.29 3.70 -1.74
C SER A 95 19.70 2.48 -2.56
N GLN A 96 20.48 1.55 -1.98
CA GLN A 96 20.81 0.27 -2.62
C GLN A 96 19.56 -0.58 -2.89
N ALA A 97 18.61 -0.64 -1.96
CA ALA A 97 17.35 -1.35 -2.19
C ALA A 97 16.54 -0.74 -3.34
N MET A 98 16.53 0.59 -3.48
CA MET A 98 15.89 1.27 -4.61
C MET A 98 16.58 0.96 -5.95
N GLU A 99 17.91 0.82 -5.97
CA GLU A 99 18.65 0.39 -7.17
C GLU A 99 18.20 -1.00 -7.63
N THR A 100 18.08 -1.96 -6.70
CA THR A 100 17.55 -3.30 -7.00
C THR A 100 16.14 -3.24 -7.61
N VAL A 101 15.22 -2.47 -7.02
CA VAL A 101 13.85 -2.31 -7.56
C VAL A 101 13.87 -1.70 -8.96
N THR A 102 14.79 -0.76 -9.22
CA THR A 102 14.96 -0.14 -10.53
C THR A 102 15.44 -1.15 -11.57
N ASP A 103 16.40 -1.99 -11.21
CA ASP A 103 16.92 -3.06 -12.06
C ASP A 103 15.86 -4.14 -12.33
N ASP A 104 15.04 -4.50 -11.34
CA ASP A 104 13.91 -5.42 -11.51
C ASP A 104 12.87 -4.85 -12.49
N LEU A 105 12.51 -3.57 -12.34
CA LEU A 105 11.62 -2.87 -13.27
C LEU A 105 12.18 -2.84 -14.70
N LYS A 106 13.50 -2.69 -14.85
CA LYS A 106 14.17 -2.71 -16.15
C LYS A 106 14.15 -4.12 -16.75
N THR A 107 14.45 -5.13 -15.95
CA THR A 107 14.40 -6.55 -16.35
C THR A 107 13.01 -6.93 -16.82
N LEU A 108 11.97 -6.53 -16.09
CA LEU A 108 10.58 -6.81 -16.43
C LEU A 108 10.16 -6.18 -17.77
N LYS A 109 10.65 -4.97 -18.08
CA LYS A 109 10.42 -4.30 -19.37
C LYS A 109 11.14 -4.97 -20.54
N GLN A 110 12.30 -5.58 -20.27
CA GLN A 110 13.13 -6.25 -21.27
C GLN A 110 12.83 -7.75 -21.40
N ALA A 111 11.87 -8.26 -20.63
CA ALA A 111 11.51 -9.66 -20.62
C ALA A 111 11.15 -10.15 -22.04
N PRO A 112 11.64 -11.34 -22.44
CA PRO A 112 11.44 -11.85 -23.79
C PRO A 112 9.95 -12.00 -24.13
N PRO A 113 9.61 -12.10 -25.43
CA PRO A 113 8.27 -12.44 -25.84
C PRO A 113 7.79 -13.72 -25.15
N GLY A 114 6.50 -13.78 -24.85
CA GLY A 114 5.86 -14.97 -24.32
C GLY A 114 5.92 -16.11 -25.35
N PRO A 115 5.94 -17.36 -24.89
CA PRO A 115 5.83 -18.51 -25.77
C PRO A 115 4.54 -18.46 -26.57
N PHE A 116 4.60 -18.89 -27.83
CA PHE A 116 3.43 -18.96 -28.70
C PHE A 116 3.49 -20.17 -29.62
N PHE A 117 2.35 -20.82 -29.76
CA PHE A 117 2.10 -21.84 -30.78
C PHE A 117 0.68 -21.62 -31.31
N PRO A 118 0.48 -21.56 -32.63
CA PRO A 118 -0.84 -21.32 -33.20
C PRO A 118 -1.78 -22.50 -32.96
N LEU A 119 -3.00 -22.21 -32.53
CA LEU A 119 -4.06 -23.20 -32.38
C LEU A 119 -4.80 -23.41 -33.72
N PRO A 120 -5.30 -24.63 -34.00
CA PRO A 120 -6.06 -24.90 -35.22
C PRO A 120 -7.44 -24.24 -35.17
N ALA A 121 -7.99 -23.90 -36.34
CA ALA A 121 -9.33 -23.33 -36.48
C ALA A 121 -10.45 -24.38 -36.34
N THR A 122 -10.33 -25.30 -35.37
CA THR A 122 -11.35 -26.32 -35.09
C THR A 122 -12.62 -25.62 -34.60
N PRO A 123 -13.79 -25.84 -35.23
CA PRO A 123 -15.03 -25.20 -34.80
C PRO A 123 -15.41 -25.55 -33.36
N ILE A 124 -15.98 -24.57 -32.65
CA ILE A 124 -16.63 -24.74 -31.35
C ILE A 124 -18.14 -24.75 -31.59
N VAL A 125 -18.79 -25.87 -31.27
CA VAL A 125 -20.24 -26.01 -31.38
C VAL A 125 -20.86 -25.79 -30.02
N ILE A 126 -21.69 -24.75 -29.89
CA ILE A 126 -22.40 -24.47 -28.64
C ILE A 126 -23.63 -25.38 -28.59
N ASP A 127 -23.63 -26.33 -27.65
CA ASP A 127 -24.68 -27.34 -27.55
C ASP A 127 -25.86 -26.83 -26.72
N GLU A 128 -25.58 -26.14 -25.61
CA GLU A 128 -26.58 -25.69 -24.66
C GLU A 128 -26.05 -24.58 -23.76
N VAL A 129 -26.87 -23.55 -23.52
CA VAL A 129 -26.64 -22.53 -22.49
C VAL A 129 -27.96 -22.30 -21.76
N VAL A 130 -28.01 -22.70 -20.49
CA VAL A 130 -29.16 -22.53 -19.60
C VAL A 130 -28.73 -21.65 -18.44
N THR A 131 -29.56 -20.70 -18.02
CA THR A 131 -29.22 -19.73 -16.94
C THR A 131 -30.16 -19.79 -15.74
N ASP A 132 -31.28 -20.52 -15.83
CA ASP A 132 -32.29 -20.68 -14.78
C ASP A 132 -32.68 -22.17 -14.70
N PRO A 133 -32.68 -22.81 -13.51
CA PRO A 133 -32.49 -22.24 -12.18
C PRO A 133 -31.05 -22.22 -11.63
N ALA A 134 -30.08 -22.67 -12.43
CA ALA A 134 -28.65 -22.53 -12.21
C ALA A 134 -27.98 -22.52 -13.59
N ALA A 135 -26.89 -21.76 -13.76
CA ALA A 135 -26.24 -21.71 -15.06
C ALA A 135 -25.60 -23.05 -15.43
N SER A 136 -25.83 -23.51 -16.65
CA SER A 136 -25.19 -24.67 -17.27
C SER A 136 -24.81 -24.33 -18.70
N VAL A 137 -23.53 -24.50 -19.02
CA VAL A 137 -22.94 -24.19 -20.33
C VAL A 137 -22.29 -25.45 -20.87
N ARG A 138 -22.69 -25.88 -22.07
CA ARG A 138 -22.13 -27.05 -22.76
C ARG A 138 -21.76 -26.70 -24.20
N PHE A 139 -20.57 -27.10 -24.60
CA PHE A 139 -20.08 -26.93 -25.97
C PHE A 139 -19.06 -28.02 -26.32
N THR A 140 -18.87 -28.23 -27.62
CA THR A 140 -18.01 -29.27 -28.16
C THR A 140 -16.92 -28.67 -29.06
N ILE A 141 -15.68 -29.16 -28.91
CA ILE A 141 -14.52 -28.79 -29.73
C ILE A 141 -13.86 -30.07 -30.25
N GLY A 142 -13.96 -30.31 -31.56
CA GLY A 142 -13.49 -31.57 -32.14
C GLY A 142 -14.27 -32.77 -31.58
N THR A 143 -13.59 -33.63 -30.82
CA THR A 143 -14.20 -34.79 -30.15
C THR A 143 -14.48 -34.57 -28.67
N GLU A 144 -14.07 -33.44 -28.10
CA GLU A 144 -14.17 -33.16 -26.67
C GLU A 144 -15.41 -32.32 -26.37
N THR A 145 -16.23 -32.78 -25.43
CA THR A 145 -17.39 -32.05 -24.92
C THR A 145 -17.07 -31.48 -23.54
N PHE A 146 -17.22 -30.16 -23.41
CA PHE A 146 -17.03 -29.43 -22.17
C PHE A 146 -18.37 -29.10 -21.53
N ALA A 147 -18.46 -29.28 -20.22
CA ALA A 147 -19.63 -28.88 -19.44
C ALA A 147 -19.20 -28.07 -18.22
N TYR A 148 -19.77 -26.88 -18.06
CA TYR A 148 -19.57 -25.99 -16.94
C TYR A 148 -20.91 -25.75 -16.26
N VAL A 149 -20.95 -25.89 -14.94
CA VAL A 149 -22.19 -25.76 -14.16
C VAL A 149 -21.93 -24.87 -12.96
N GLU A 150 -22.86 -23.96 -12.70
CA GLU A 150 -22.92 -23.17 -11.47
C GLU A 150 -23.42 -24.08 -10.33
N GLU A 151 -22.60 -24.23 -9.28
CA GLU A 151 -23.05 -24.96 -8.10
C GLU A 151 -24.09 -24.14 -7.34
N ARG A 152 -25.29 -24.69 -7.19
CA ARG A 152 -26.28 -24.15 -6.27
C ARG A 152 -25.81 -24.38 -4.84
N ASP A 153 -25.18 -23.37 -4.25
CA ASP A 153 -24.91 -23.36 -2.82
C ASP A 153 -26.22 -23.08 -2.07
N TRP A 154 -26.92 -24.15 -1.67
CA TRP A 154 -28.08 -24.09 -0.79
C TRP A 154 -27.66 -23.93 0.67
N ALA A 155 -26.64 -23.11 0.96
CA ALA A 155 -26.33 -22.75 2.34
C ALA A 155 -27.46 -21.87 2.91
N GLU A 156 -28.37 -22.53 3.63
CA GLU A 156 -29.41 -21.97 4.51
C GLU A 156 -28.84 -20.89 5.44
N ARG A 157 -28.71 -19.65 4.97
CA ARG A 157 -28.45 -18.47 5.82
C ARG A 157 -28.71 -17.15 5.08
N GLY A 158 -29.99 -16.85 4.88
CA GLY A 158 -30.46 -15.47 4.72
C GLY A 158 -30.22 -14.79 3.36
N HIS A 159 -31.28 -14.79 2.54
CA HIS A 159 -31.72 -13.76 1.56
C HIS A 159 -30.74 -13.11 0.56
N GLN A 160 -29.48 -13.50 0.44
CA GLN A 160 -28.63 -13.10 -0.69
C GLN A 160 -28.10 -14.34 -1.42
N MET A 161 -28.71 -14.63 -2.57
CA MET A 161 -28.12 -15.54 -3.55
C MET A 161 -26.92 -14.80 -4.18
N ILE A 162 -25.71 -15.11 -3.71
CA ILE A 162 -24.49 -14.74 -4.43
C ILE A 162 -24.38 -15.75 -5.57
N ARG A 163 -24.33 -15.28 -6.82
CA ARG A 163 -24.09 -16.15 -7.98
C ARG A 163 -22.70 -16.76 -7.84
N THR A 164 -22.61 -18.07 -7.94
CA THR A 164 -21.36 -18.82 -7.80
C THR A 164 -20.61 -18.84 -9.13
N GLU A 165 -19.30 -19.08 -9.05
CA GLU A 165 -18.48 -19.27 -10.24
C GLU A 165 -18.85 -20.59 -10.95
N LEU A 166 -18.72 -20.62 -12.28
CA LEU A 166 -18.90 -21.85 -13.05
C LEU A 166 -17.81 -22.87 -12.67
N ILE A 167 -18.18 -24.14 -12.55
CA ILE A 167 -17.22 -25.22 -12.29
C ILE A 167 -17.24 -26.19 -13.46
N ARG A 168 -16.06 -26.57 -13.95
CA ARG A 168 -15.93 -27.58 -15.01
C ARG A 168 -16.36 -28.96 -14.46
N ARG A 169 -17.41 -29.54 -15.05
CA ARG A 169 -17.94 -30.87 -14.73
C ARG A 169 -17.50 -31.93 -15.73
N ALA A 170 -17.22 -31.54 -16.97
CA ALA A 170 -16.78 -32.44 -18.03
C ALA A 170 -15.85 -31.73 -19.02
N GLY A 171 -15.11 -32.55 -19.77
CA GLY A 171 -14.15 -32.13 -20.79
C GLY A 171 -12.75 -31.94 -20.23
N GLU A 172 -11.76 -32.49 -20.94
CA GLU A 172 -10.34 -32.31 -20.62
C GLU A 172 -9.69 -31.39 -21.67
N PRO A 173 -8.91 -30.37 -21.26
CA PRO A 173 -8.21 -29.52 -22.23
C PRO A 173 -7.02 -30.19 -22.92
N ALA A 174 -6.46 -31.26 -22.34
CA ALA A 174 -5.25 -31.92 -22.84
C ALA A 174 -5.35 -32.46 -24.28
N PRO A 175 -6.46 -33.11 -24.70
CA PRO A 175 -6.65 -33.56 -26.08
C PRO A 175 -6.71 -32.41 -27.11
N LEU A 176 -6.99 -31.17 -26.68
CA LEU A 176 -7.01 -30.00 -27.57
C LEU A 176 -5.61 -29.50 -27.93
N VAL A 177 -4.56 -29.90 -27.19
CA VAL A 177 -3.18 -29.49 -27.45
C VAL A 177 -2.65 -30.20 -28.70
N PRO A 178 -2.30 -29.48 -29.79
CA PRO A 178 -1.86 -30.11 -31.02
C PRO A 178 -0.62 -31.01 -30.82
N GLY A 179 -0.53 -32.09 -31.61
CA GLY A 179 0.59 -33.03 -31.53
C GLY A 179 1.94 -32.41 -31.91
N GLY A 180 1.95 -31.34 -32.71
CA GLY A 180 3.16 -30.63 -33.14
C GLY A 180 3.70 -29.60 -32.14
N VAL A 181 3.07 -29.42 -30.98
CA VAL A 181 3.52 -28.45 -29.96
C VAL A 181 4.84 -28.93 -29.33
N PRO A 182 5.90 -28.11 -29.33
CA PRO A 182 7.15 -28.39 -28.63
C PRO A 182 6.93 -28.74 -27.14
N GLY A 183 7.74 -29.66 -26.59
CA GLY A 183 7.51 -30.21 -25.25
C GLY A 183 7.48 -29.15 -24.14
N ASP A 184 8.32 -28.14 -24.24
CA ASP A 184 8.40 -26.98 -23.34
C ASP A 184 7.16 -26.06 -23.41
N LEU A 185 6.42 -26.10 -24.53
CA LEU A 185 5.21 -25.30 -24.73
C LEU A 185 3.91 -26.03 -24.38
N ARG A 186 3.94 -27.36 -24.21
CA ARG A 186 2.72 -28.14 -23.97
C ARG A 186 2.02 -27.75 -22.67
N GLU A 187 2.76 -27.67 -21.57
CA GLU A 187 2.20 -27.33 -20.26
C GLU A 187 1.71 -25.86 -20.19
N PRO A 188 2.46 -24.85 -20.65
CA PRO A 188 1.96 -23.48 -20.76
C PRO A 188 0.70 -23.36 -21.63
N LEU A 189 0.65 -24.04 -22.77
CA LEU A 189 -0.51 -24.02 -23.66
C LEU A 189 -1.72 -24.71 -23.00
N LEU A 190 -1.50 -25.83 -22.32
CA LEU A 190 -2.57 -26.54 -21.61
C LEU A 190 -3.22 -25.66 -20.52
N ARG A 191 -2.39 -24.95 -19.76
CA ARG A 191 -2.86 -23.99 -18.75
C ARG A 191 -3.65 -22.86 -19.39
N HIS A 192 -3.11 -22.26 -20.44
CA HIS A 192 -3.79 -21.22 -21.21
C HIS A 192 -5.17 -21.66 -21.74
N LEU A 193 -5.23 -22.86 -22.33
CA LEU A 193 -6.50 -23.42 -22.82
C LEU A 193 -7.49 -23.65 -21.68
N THR A 194 -7.04 -24.14 -20.53
CA THR A 194 -7.88 -24.33 -19.35
C THR A 194 -8.55 -23.01 -18.93
N ASP A 195 -7.76 -21.94 -18.83
CA ASP A 195 -8.26 -20.62 -18.45
C ASP A 195 -9.18 -20.04 -19.53
N SER A 196 -8.79 -20.13 -20.80
CA SER A 196 -9.57 -19.57 -21.90
C SER A 196 -10.90 -20.29 -22.14
N LEU A 197 -10.98 -21.61 -21.88
CA LEU A 197 -12.22 -22.37 -21.94
C LEU A 197 -13.20 -21.93 -20.84
N PHE A 198 -12.69 -21.65 -19.64
CA PHE A 198 -13.50 -21.11 -18.55
C PHE A 198 -14.00 -19.69 -18.86
N VAL A 199 -13.15 -18.82 -19.41
CA VAL A 199 -13.53 -17.47 -19.85
C VAL A 199 -14.59 -17.56 -20.95
N PHE A 200 -14.44 -18.47 -21.92
CA PHE A 200 -15.43 -18.69 -22.96
C PHE A 200 -16.77 -19.14 -22.39
N ALA A 201 -16.78 -20.13 -21.48
CA ALA A 201 -18.01 -20.60 -20.84
C ALA A 201 -18.72 -19.49 -20.05
N SER A 202 -17.95 -18.68 -19.31
CA SER A 202 -18.47 -17.52 -18.59
C SER A 202 -19.06 -16.49 -19.53
N ASP A 203 -18.41 -16.23 -20.67
CA ASP A 203 -18.90 -15.32 -21.71
C ASP A 203 -20.23 -15.77 -22.30
N LEU A 204 -20.39 -17.06 -22.60
CA LEU A 204 -21.65 -17.61 -23.12
C LEU A 204 -22.78 -17.43 -22.10
N ARG A 205 -22.52 -17.73 -20.81
CA ARG A 205 -23.49 -17.51 -19.73
C ARG A 205 -23.88 -16.03 -19.63
N ASP A 206 -22.90 -15.14 -19.58
CA ASP A 206 -23.12 -13.70 -19.40
C ASP A 206 -23.94 -13.14 -20.59
N ARG A 207 -23.59 -13.50 -21.83
CA ARG A 207 -24.38 -13.14 -23.02
C ARG A 207 -25.83 -13.59 -22.93
N THR A 208 -26.08 -14.83 -22.54
CA THR A 208 -27.45 -15.34 -22.39
C THR A 208 -28.22 -14.62 -21.28
N LEU A 209 -27.57 -14.28 -20.17
CA LEU A 209 -28.17 -13.49 -19.09
C LEU A 209 -28.53 -12.07 -19.54
N ASP A 210 -27.66 -11.46 -20.35
CA ASP A 210 -27.81 -10.08 -20.82
C ASP A 210 -28.69 -9.98 -22.09
N GLY A 211 -29.16 -11.11 -22.62
CA GLY A 211 -29.95 -11.17 -23.86
C GLY A 211 -29.15 -10.89 -25.13
N GLU A 212 -27.83 -11.02 -25.07
CA GLU A 212 -26.92 -10.86 -26.20
C GLU A 212 -26.87 -12.14 -27.06
N PRO A 213 -26.65 -12.01 -28.38
CA PRO A 213 -26.50 -13.17 -29.25
C PRO A 213 -25.25 -13.98 -28.90
N LEU A 214 -25.36 -15.30 -28.99
CA LEU A 214 -24.22 -16.21 -28.91
C LEU A 214 -23.34 -16.07 -30.15
N PRO A 215 -22.03 -16.36 -30.07
CA PRO A 215 -21.13 -16.25 -31.22
C PRO A 215 -21.42 -17.34 -32.27
N ASP A 216 -21.63 -16.93 -33.52
CA ASP A 216 -22.02 -17.84 -34.61
C ASP A 216 -20.89 -18.72 -35.16
N ALA A 217 -19.62 -18.30 -35.01
CA ALA A 217 -18.47 -18.94 -35.66
C ALA A 217 -17.21 -18.96 -34.78
N ALA A 218 -17.35 -19.38 -33.51
CA ALA A 218 -16.22 -19.53 -32.60
C ALA A 218 -15.33 -20.74 -32.99
N THR A 219 -14.02 -20.58 -32.88
CA THR A 219 -13.04 -21.64 -33.15
C THR A 219 -12.01 -21.77 -32.03
N LEU A 220 -11.31 -22.91 -31.96
CA LEU A 220 -10.21 -23.11 -31.02
C LEU A 220 -9.07 -22.10 -31.21
N ALA A 221 -8.86 -21.59 -32.44
CA ALA A 221 -7.90 -20.52 -32.71
C ALA A 221 -8.26 -19.20 -32.00
N ASP A 222 -9.55 -18.95 -31.76
CA ASP A 222 -10.01 -17.74 -31.06
C ASP A 222 -9.74 -17.79 -29.56
N LEU A 223 -9.57 -18.99 -29.00
CA LEU A 223 -9.19 -19.19 -27.60
C LEU A 223 -7.70 -18.93 -27.35
N GLY A 224 -6.89 -18.64 -28.36
CA GLY A 224 -5.44 -18.47 -28.22
C GLY A 224 -4.81 -17.62 -29.31
N ARG A 225 -5.34 -16.40 -29.50
CA ARG A 225 -4.77 -15.44 -30.47
C ARG A 225 -3.43 -14.89 -29.97
N PRO A 226 -2.51 -14.48 -30.87
CA PRO A 226 -1.25 -13.88 -30.45
C PRO A 226 -1.49 -12.50 -29.82
N CYS A 227 -0.89 -12.27 -28.66
CA CYS A 227 -0.92 -11.00 -27.97
C CYS A 227 -0.04 -9.98 -28.72
N PRO A 228 -0.58 -8.81 -29.12
CA PRO A 228 0.20 -7.82 -29.86
C PRO A 228 1.32 -7.17 -29.02
N ARG A 229 1.30 -7.34 -27.69
CA ARG A 229 2.26 -6.71 -26.77
C ARG A 229 3.44 -7.61 -26.42
N CYS A 230 3.17 -8.85 -26.04
CA CYS A 230 4.22 -9.78 -25.60
C CYS A 230 4.39 -10.97 -26.54
N GLY A 231 3.56 -11.15 -27.57
CA GLY A 231 3.63 -12.30 -28.48
C GLY A 231 3.05 -13.61 -27.93
N GLY A 232 2.76 -13.72 -26.62
CA GLY A 232 2.13 -14.92 -26.03
C GLY A 232 0.64 -15.05 -26.40
N TRP A 233 -0.11 -15.93 -25.73
CA TRP A 233 -1.54 -16.09 -26.01
C TRP A 233 -2.43 -15.03 -25.32
N THR A 234 -3.53 -14.67 -25.99
CA THR A 234 -4.69 -14.00 -25.39
C THR A 234 -5.84 -15.00 -25.25
N ASP A 235 -6.63 -14.85 -24.20
CA ASP A 235 -7.87 -15.59 -24.02
C ASP A 235 -8.97 -15.14 -25.01
N TRP A 236 -10.14 -15.78 -24.91
CA TRP A 236 -11.34 -15.46 -25.68
C TRP A 236 -11.71 -13.97 -25.69
N ARG A 237 -11.53 -13.27 -24.56
CA ARG A 237 -11.85 -11.83 -24.42
C ARG A 237 -10.68 -10.93 -24.86
N GLY A 238 -9.60 -11.50 -25.40
CA GLY A 238 -8.42 -10.76 -25.83
C GLY A 238 -7.50 -10.35 -24.68
N THR A 239 -7.69 -10.89 -23.48
CA THR A 239 -6.84 -10.59 -22.32
C THR A 239 -5.62 -11.51 -22.33
N CYS A 240 -4.43 -10.93 -22.14
CA CYS A 240 -3.20 -11.69 -22.03
C CYS A 240 -2.76 -11.80 -20.57
N GLN A 241 -2.79 -13.01 -20.01
CA GLN A 241 -2.42 -13.26 -18.61
C GLN A 241 -0.95 -12.93 -18.32
N VAL A 242 -0.06 -13.16 -19.29
CA VAL A 242 1.37 -12.77 -19.16
C VAL A 242 1.50 -11.25 -19.04
N CYS A 243 0.79 -10.47 -19.88
CA CYS A 243 0.82 -9.02 -19.79
C CYS A 243 0.17 -8.51 -18.50
N ALA A 244 -0.92 -9.13 -18.05
CA ALA A 244 -1.59 -8.79 -16.81
C ALA A 244 -0.68 -9.05 -15.60
N SER A 245 -0.03 -10.21 -15.54
CA SER A 245 0.93 -10.57 -14.50
C SER A 245 2.11 -9.60 -14.47
N ARG A 246 2.74 -9.30 -15.63
CA ARG A 246 3.81 -8.30 -15.72
C ARG A 246 3.35 -6.91 -15.27
N ALA A 247 2.12 -6.50 -15.60
CA ALA A 247 1.60 -5.22 -15.16
C ALA A 247 1.36 -5.17 -13.64
N ALA A 248 0.87 -6.26 -13.05
CA ALA A 248 0.67 -6.38 -11.61
C ALA A 248 2.01 -6.36 -10.84
N GLU A 249 3.01 -7.07 -11.35
CA GLU A 249 4.37 -7.08 -10.82
C GLU A 249 5.02 -5.69 -10.91
N ALA A 250 4.92 -5.02 -12.06
CA ALA A 250 5.39 -3.65 -12.22
C ALA A 250 4.70 -2.69 -11.24
N ALA A 251 3.40 -2.86 -11.01
CA ALA A 251 2.67 -2.05 -10.03
C ALA A 251 3.12 -2.35 -8.59
N ALA A 252 3.46 -3.60 -8.26
CA ALA A 252 4.02 -3.95 -6.96
C ALA A 252 5.39 -3.32 -6.73
N LEU A 253 6.29 -3.42 -7.72
CA LEU A 253 7.62 -2.80 -7.67
C LEU A 253 7.54 -1.27 -7.53
N LYS A 254 6.61 -0.60 -8.23
CA LYS A 254 6.39 0.85 -8.09
C LYS A 254 5.88 1.25 -6.70
N ARG A 255 5.01 0.44 -6.09
CA ARG A 255 4.56 0.68 -4.71
C ARG A 255 5.73 0.53 -3.74
N GLU A 256 6.59 -0.44 -3.98
CA GLU A 256 7.79 -0.67 -3.17
C GLU A 256 8.80 0.47 -3.31
N GLU A 257 9.09 0.92 -4.54
CA GLU A 257 9.91 2.11 -4.81
C GLU A 257 9.39 3.33 -4.05
N ARG A 258 8.07 3.56 -4.08
CA ARG A 258 7.44 4.67 -3.35
C ARG A 258 7.62 4.53 -1.84
N ARG A 259 7.41 3.33 -1.30
CA ARG A 259 7.62 3.04 0.13
C ARG A 259 9.06 3.34 0.55
N LEU A 260 10.04 2.88 -0.23
CA LEU A 260 11.46 3.10 0.05
C LEU A 260 11.85 4.58 -0.04
N LEU A 261 11.31 5.32 -1.00
CA LEU A 261 11.48 6.77 -1.10
C LEU A 261 10.96 7.50 0.13
N ASP A 262 9.74 7.16 0.57
CA ASP A 262 9.12 7.78 1.73
C ASP A 262 9.89 7.42 3.02
N GLU A 263 10.37 6.18 3.16
CA GLU A 263 11.23 5.76 4.27
C GLU A 263 12.57 6.49 4.28
N ARG A 264 13.22 6.62 3.11
CA ARG A 264 14.49 7.34 2.98
C ARG A 264 14.34 8.82 3.35
N ALA A 265 13.26 9.45 2.87
CA ALA A 265 12.94 10.83 3.23
C ALA A 265 12.68 10.97 4.73
N SER A 266 11.96 10.03 5.35
CA SER A 266 11.73 10.04 6.80
C SER A 266 13.02 9.93 7.61
N GLU A 267 13.94 9.03 7.24
CA GLU A 267 15.21 8.89 7.97
C GLU A 267 16.08 10.15 7.80
N ALA A 268 16.09 10.76 6.62
CA ALA A 268 16.79 12.03 6.36
C ALA A 268 16.18 13.21 7.16
N GLU A 269 14.85 13.28 7.24
CA GLU A 269 14.16 14.31 8.01
C GLU A 269 14.40 14.14 9.52
N GLU A 270 14.40 12.90 10.03
CA GLU A 270 14.72 12.63 11.43
C GLU A 270 16.16 13.03 11.77
N GLN A 271 17.13 12.64 10.93
CA GLN A 271 18.52 13.06 11.08
C GLN A 271 18.64 14.59 11.11
N HIS A 272 18.04 15.27 10.14
CA HIS A 272 18.06 16.72 10.04
C HIS A 272 17.46 17.38 11.27
N ARG A 273 16.29 16.91 11.73
CA ARG A 273 15.59 17.42 12.91
C ARG A 273 16.41 17.29 14.19
N LEU A 274 17.12 16.19 14.38
CA LEU A 274 18.02 15.98 15.52
C LEU A 274 19.23 16.92 15.45
N ALA A 275 19.84 17.04 14.26
CA ALA A 275 20.96 17.94 14.02
C ALA A 275 20.58 19.41 14.28
N GLU A 276 19.40 19.87 13.82
CA GLU A 276 18.91 21.24 14.04
C GLU A 276 18.64 21.55 15.51
N ARG A 277 18.20 20.56 16.30
CA ARG A 277 17.90 20.74 17.73
C ARG A 277 19.15 20.85 18.59
N LEU A 278 20.30 20.35 18.13
CA LEU A 278 21.53 20.25 18.91
C LEU A 278 21.99 21.58 19.54
N PRO A 279 22.06 22.72 18.82
CA PRO A 279 22.50 23.99 19.41
C PRO A 279 21.57 24.48 20.52
N LEU A 280 20.26 24.31 20.33
CA LEU A 280 19.25 24.69 21.31
C LEU A 280 19.31 23.79 22.56
N ALA A 281 19.51 22.49 22.38
CA ALA A 281 19.68 21.54 23.47
C ALA A 281 20.90 21.87 24.33
N ARG A 282 22.05 22.16 23.69
CA ARG A 282 23.28 22.61 24.38
C ARG A 282 23.08 23.92 25.15
N ARG A 283 22.32 24.88 24.61
CA ARG A 283 21.98 26.12 25.32
C ARG A 283 21.10 25.83 26.56
N ARG A 284 20.03 25.05 26.37
CA ARG A 284 19.10 24.72 27.46
C ARG A 284 19.75 23.93 28.59
N LEU A 285 20.69 23.03 28.26
CA LEU A 285 21.48 22.31 29.26
C LEU A 285 22.28 23.27 30.13
N ARG A 286 22.99 24.23 29.52
CA ARG A 286 23.76 25.25 30.26
C ARG A 286 22.86 26.08 31.18
N ASP A 287 21.71 26.53 30.69
CA ASP A 287 20.74 27.29 31.48
C ASP A 287 20.18 26.47 32.66
N LEU A 288 19.96 25.16 32.44
CA LEU A 288 19.47 24.24 33.46
C LEU A 288 20.53 23.94 34.52
N ASP A 289 21.77 23.69 34.12
CA ASP A 289 22.91 23.46 35.02
C ASP A 289 23.13 24.69 35.92
N ALA A 290 23.04 25.91 35.37
CA ALA A 290 23.14 27.15 36.14
C ALA A 290 22.02 27.29 37.19
N ARG A 291 20.79 26.87 36.86
CA ARG A 291 19.64 26.89 37.79
C ARG A 291 19.78 25.86 38.90
N ILE A 292 20.22 24.65 38.56
CA ILE A 292 20.50 23.60 39.56
C ILE A 292 21.57 24.11 40.54
N ALA A 293 22.69 24.63 40.03
CA ALA A 293 23.76 25.17 40.87
C ALA A 293 23.28 26.27 41.83
N THR A 294 22.46 27.21 41.35
CA THR A 294 21.90 28.31 42.17
C THR A 294 21.00 27.79 43.30
N LEU A 295 20.17 26.78 43.03
CA LEU A 295 19.27 26.21 44.02
C LEU A 295 20.02 25.33 45.03
N SER A 296 21.02 24.57 44.57
CA SER A 296 21.87 23.76 45.44
C SER A 296 22.75 24.62 46.37
N SER A 297 23.22 25.78 45.92
CA SER A 297 24.00 26.70 46.77
C SER A 297 23.14 27.49 47.77
N SER A 298 21.83 27.55 47.56
CA SER A 298 20.88 28.25 48.46
C SER A 298 20.38 27.36 49.61
N ASP A 299 20.64 26.04 49.54
CA ASP A 299 20.30 25.03 50.55
C ASP A 299 21.47 24.77 51.55
N THR A 300 22.57 25.54 51.45
CA THR A 300 23.75 25.47 52.34
C THR A 300 23.82 26.69 53.24
#